data_AF-A0A1C4EZK9-F1
#
_entry.id   AF-A0A1C4EZK9-F1
#
_cell.length_a   1.000
_cell.length_b   1.000
_cell.length_c   1.000
_cell.angle_alpha   90.00
_cell.angle_beta   90.00
_cell.angle_gamma   90.00
#
_symmetry.space_group_name_H-M   'P 1'
#
loop_
_entity.id
_entity.type
_entity.pdbx_description
1 polymer ?
#
loop_
_entity_poly.entity_id
_entity_poly.type
_entity_poly.pdbx_seq_one_letter_code
_entity_poly.pdbx_strand_id
1 'polypeptide(L)'
;MKQRIVTETSHQIQTKGFTFTISDLAKQLAVSKRTIYEHFSSKDEIVDEVIRHVIESIQEKEKNIAEDDALQTVEKIRLILICIPQQFQFIDARLLVELKNIIIING
;
A
#
# COMPACT_ATOMS: atom_id res chain seq x y z
N MET A 1 17.31 -2.81 -3.28
CA MET A 1 16.57 -2.47 -4.52
C MET A 1 15.09 -2.82 -4.42
N LYS A 2 14.71 -4.03 -3.96
CA LYS A 2 13.32 -4.43 -3.71
C LYS A 2 12.46 -3.34 -3.04
N GLN A 3 12.91 -2.79 -1.90
CA GLN A 3 12.20 -1.71 -1.21
C GLN A 3 11.98 -0.45 -2.07
N ARG A 4 12.97 -0.04 -2.87
CA ARG A 4 12.85 1.12 -3.76
C ARG A 4 11.77 0.91 -4.82
N ILE A 5 11.69 -0.31 -5.36
CA ILE A 5 10.64 -0.68 -6.33
C ILE A 5 9.26 -0.64 -5.68
N VAL A 6 9.12 -1.18 -4.47
CA VAL A 6 7.86 -1.14 -3.70
C VAL A 6 7.45 0.30 -3.41
N THR A 7 8.35 1.13 -2.86
CA THR A 7 8.06 2.52 -2.53
C THR A 7 7.62 3.33 -3.75
N GLU A 8 8.33 3.21 -4.87
CA GLU A 8 7.94 3.88 -6.12
C GLU A 8 6.60 3.35 -6.65
N THR A 9 6.35 2.05 -6.53
CA THR A 9 5.07 1.46 -6.96
C THR A 9 3.90 1.99 -6.13
N SER A 10 4.06 2.11 -4.82
CA SER A 10 3.06 2.75 -3.96
C SER A 10 2.77 4.19 -4.40
N HIS A 11 3.80 4.97 -4.73
CA HIS A 11 3.65 6.33 -5.23
C HIS A 11 2.94 6.40 -6.59
N GLN A 12 3.27 5.49 -7.52
CA GLN A 12 2.59 5.38 -8.81
C GLN A 12 1.11 5.03 -8.63
N ILE A 13 0.78 4.07 -7.75
CA ILE A 13 -0.60 3.68 -7.46
C ILE A 13 -1.38 4.87 -6.87
N GLN A 14 -0.80 5.63 -5.94
CA GLN A 14 -1.42 6.83 -5.39
C GLN A 14 -1.68 7.91 -6.45
N THR A 15 -0.77 8.07 -7.41
CA THR A 15 -0.83 9.16 -8.39
C THR A 15 -1.76 8.86 -9.56
N LYS A 16 -1.80 7.60 -10.03
CA LYS A 16 -2.50 7.22 -11.28
C LYS A 16 -3.26 5.88 -11.21
N GLY A 17 -3.43 5.31 -10.02
CA GLY A 17 -4.07 4.02 -9.81
C GLY A 17 -3.25 2.85 -10.34
N PHE A 18 -3.90 1.69 -10.48
CA PHE A 18 -3.24 0.44 -10.90
C PHE A 18 -2.83 0.39 -12.38
N THR A 19 -3.03 1.47 -13.14
CA THR A 19 -2.70 1.57 -14.57
C THR A 19 -1.19 1.70 -14.86
N PHE A 20 -0.34 1.80 -13.83
CA PHE A 20 1.11 1.90 -14.01
C PHE A 20 1.72 0.72 -14.78
N THR A 21 2.82 0.97 -15.48
CA THR A 21 3.59 -0.07 -16.19
C THR A 21 4.97 -0.26 -15.57
N ILE A 22 5.58 -1.43 -15.80
CA ILE A 22 6.99 -1.67 -15.43
C ILE A 22 7.94 -0.70 -16.16
N SER A 23 7.56 -0.22 -17.35
CA SER A 23 8.30 0.82 -18.06
C SER A 23 8.33 2.13 -17.28
N ASP A 24 7.21 2.51 -16.67
CA ASP A 24 7.11 3.72 -15.85
C ASP A 24 8.00 3.61 -14.62
N LEU A 25 7.95 2.45 -13.93
CA LEU A 25 8.80 2.19 -12.77
C LEU A 25 10.29 2.24 -13.13
N ALA A 26 10.69 1.59 -14.21
CA ALA A 26 12.07 1.58 -14.69
C ALA A 26 12.56 3.01 -14.97
N LYS A 27 11.71 3.83 -15.64
CA LYS A 27 12.01 5.22 -15.94
C LYS A 27 12.18 6.06 -14.67
N GLN A 28 11.27 5.96 -13.71
CA GLN A 28 11.32 6.75 -12.47
C GLN A 28 12.47 6.37 -11.56
N LEU A 29 12.80 5.08 -11.50
CA LEU A 29 13.90 4.57 -10.70
C LEU A 29 15.28 4.75 -11.37
N ALA A 30 15.31 5.20 -12.63
CA ALA A 30 16.51 5.26 -13.48
C ALA A 30 17.23 3.90 -13.59
N VAL A 31 16.46 2.82 -13.81
CA VAL A 31 16.97 1.44 -13.98
C VAL A 31 16.38 0.78 -15.22
N SER A 32 16.91 -0.39 -15.60
CA SER A 32 16.33 -1.18 -16.68
C SER A 32 15.12 -1.99 -16.19
N LYS A 33 14.22 -2.40 -17.12
CA LYS A 33 13.16 -3.37 -16.79
C LYS A 33 13.72 -4.68 -16.25
N ARG A 34 14.87 -5.12 -16.79
CA ARG A 34 15.57 -6.32 -16.32
C ARG A 34 15.93 -6.23 -14.85
N THR A 35 16.42 -5.09 -14.38
CA THR A 35 16.75 -4.86 -12.97
C THR A 35 15.53 -4.99 -12.06
N ILE A 36 14.34 -4.61 -12.54
CA ILE A 36 13.09 -4.83 -11.78
C ILE A 36 12.75 -6.32 -11.76
N TYR A 37 12.83 -6.99 -12.92
CA TYR A 37 12.52 -8.42 -13.04
C TYR A 37 13.52 -9.35 -12.33
N GLU A 38 14.72 -8.87 -11.98
CA GLU A 38 15.66 -9.58 -11.11
C GLU A 38 15.17 -9.67 -9.65
N HIS A 39 14.19 -8.83 -9.26
CA HIS A 39 13.61 -8.81 -7.91
C HIS A 39 12.16 -9.26 -7.84
N PHE A 40 11.42 -9.19 -8.95
CA PHE A 40 10.02 -9.54 -9.03
C PHE A 40 9.71 -10.23 -10.36
N SER A 41 8.95 -11.30 -10.30
CA SER A 41 8.58 -12.15 -11.44
C SER A 41 7.53 -11.49 -12.33
N SER A 42 6.69 -10.63 -11.76
CA SER A 42 5.57 -9.99 -12.45
C SER A 42 5.21 -8.63 -11.83
N LYS A 43 4.36 -7.86 -12.53
CA LYS A 43 3.75 -6.64 -11.96
C LYS A 43 2.87 -6.98 -10.75
N ASP A 44 2.15 -8.09 -10.81
CA ASP A 44 1.23 -8.51 -9.74
C ASP A 44 2.00 -8.84 -8.46
N GLU A 45 3.17 -9.47 -8.55
CA GLU A 45 4.02 -9.74 -7.37
C GLU A 45 4.49 -8.44 -6.70
N ILE A 46 4.77 -7.38 -7.48
CA ILE A 46 5.12 -6.07 -6.92
C ILE A 46 3.90 -5.47 -6.21
N VAL A 47 2.71 -5.61 -6.79
CA VAL A 47 1.46 -5.13 -6.19
C VAL A 47 1.13 -5.88 -4.91
N ASP A 48 1.28 -7.21 -4.89
CA ASP A 48 1.09 -8.03 -3.69
C ASP A 48 2.03 -7.60 -2.56
N GLU A 49 3.29 -7.31 -2.89
CA GLU A 49 4.27 -6.80 -1.93
C GLU A 49 3.89 -5.41 -1.40
N VAL A 50 3.33 -4.53 -2.23
CA VAL A 50 2.79 -3.23 -1.80
C VAL A 50 1.61 -3.42 -0.85
N ILE A 51 0.68 -4.33 -1.18
CA ILE A 51 -0.49 -4.66 -0.33
C ILE A 51 -0.02 -5.21 1.02
N ARG A 52 0.98 -6.10 1.02
CA ARG A 52 1.56 -6.65 2.25
C ARG A 52 2.09 -5.55 3.16
N HIS A 53 2.88 -4.61 2.63
CA HIS A 53 3.39 -3.48 3.42
C HIS A 53 2.29 -2.56 3.94
N VAL A 54 1.19 -2.39 3.21
CA VAL A 54 0.01 -1.65 3.70
C VAL A 54 -0.59 -2.36 4.90
N ILE A 55 -0.81 -3.67 4.80
CA ILE A 55 -1.40 -4.48 5.89
C ILE A 55 -0.51 -4.43 7.13
N GLU A 56 0.80 -4.63 6.95
CA GLU A 56 1.79 -4.55 8.04
C GLU A 56 1.77 -3.17 8.73
N SER A 57 1.70 -2.10 7.94
CA SER A 57 1.59 -0.71 8.44
C SER A 57 0.31 -0.47 9.26
N ILE A 58 -0.82 -1.05 8.85
CA ILE A 58 -2.07 -0.99 9.63
C ILE A 58 -1.91 -1.75 10.95
N GLN A 59 -1.43 -2.99 10.89
CA GLN A 59 -1.26 -3.85 12.06
C GLN A 59 -0.31 -3.22 13.09
N GLU A 60 0.80 -2.63 12.63
CA GLU A 60 1.74 -1.91 13.49
C GLU A 60 1.06 -0.72 14.18
N LYS A 61 0.26 0.05 13.44
CA LYS A 61 -0.46 1.19 14.00
C LYS A 61 -1.56 0.77 14.99
N GLU A 62 -2.31 -0.28 14.68
CA GLU A 62 -3.30 -0.87 15.58
C GLU A 62 -2.65 -1.37 16.87
N LYS A 63 -1.51 -2.05 16.76
CA LYS A 63 -0.71 -2.51 17.90
C LYS A 63 -0.26 -1.33 18.76
N ASN A 64 0.29 -0.28 18.15
CA ASN A 64 0.73 0.91 18.88
C ASN A 64 -0.43 1.59 19.61
N ILE A 65 -1.63 1.65 19.01
CA ILE A 65 -2.84 2.18 19.69
C ILE A 65 -3.26 1.28 20.85
N ALA A 66 -3.23 -0.04 20.66
CA ALA A 66 -3.62 -1.01 21.68
C ALA A 66 -2.68 -0.97 22.90
N GLU A 67 -1.38 -0.80 22.67
CA GLU A 67 -0.32 -0.79 23.68
C GLU A 67 -0.10 0.59 24.34
N ASP A 68 -0.79 1.64 23.88
CA ASP A 68 -0.66 2.99 24.47
C ASP A 68 -1.41 3.11 25.80
N ASP A 69 -0.67 3.14 26.90
CA ASP A 69 -1.22 3.26 28.27
C ASP A 69 -1.83 4.64 28.57
N ALA A 70 -1.59 5.66 27.73
CA ALA A 70 -2.20 6.97 27.90
C ALA A 70 -3.66 7.03 27.39
N LEU A 71 -4.07 6.07 26.57
CA LEU A 71 -5.41 6.04 25.95
C LEU A 71 -6.42 5.24 26.78
N GLN A 72 -7.63 5.78 26.91
CA GLN A 72 -8.75 5.01 27.47
C GLN A 72 -9.23 3.94 26.48
N THR A 73 -9.81 2.85 26.97
CA THR A 73 -10.28 1.72 26.14
C THR A 73 -11.21 2.15 25.00
N VAL A 74 -12.16 3.05 25.28
CA VAL A 74 -13.08 3.57 24.26
C VAL A 74 -12.33 4.36 23.18
N GLU A 75 -11.26 5.08 23.54
CA GLU A 75 -10.44 5.82 22.58
C GLU A 75 -9.61 4.89 21.70
N LYS A 76 -9.05 3.81 22.28
CA LYS A 76 -8.37 2.77 21.52
C LYS A 76 -9.27 2.15 20.46
N ILE A 77 -10.50 1.76 20.85
CA ILE A 77 -11.50 1.21 19.94
C ILE A 77 -11.82 2.22 18.82
N ARG A 78 -12.06 3.49 19.16
CA ARG A 78 -12.35 4.54 18.17
C ARG A 78 -11.21 4.70 17.16
N LEU A 79 -9.96 4.76 17.64
CA LEU A 79 -8.79 4.98 16.80
C LEU A 79 -8.48 3.78 15.90
N ILE A 80 -8.67 2.55 16.38
CA ILE A 80 -8.54 1.34 15.59
C ILE A 80 -9.61 1.30 14.48
N LEU A 81 -10.88 1.58 14.82
CA LEU A 81 -11.98 1.57 13.84
C LEU A 81 -11.81 2.58 12.69
N ILE A 82 -11.10 3.67 12.92
CA ILE A 82 -10.80 4.70 11.90
C ILE A 82 -9.36 4.61 11.37
N CYS A 83 -8.64 3.53 11.68
CA CYS A 83 -7.24 3.39 11.30
C CYS A 83 -7.13 3.24 9.78
N ILE A 84 -6.65 4.29 9.12
CA ILE A 84 -6.33 4.26 7.69
C ILE A 84 -4.80 4.17 7.53
N PRO A 85 -4.31 3.27 6.66
CA PRO A 85 -2.89 3.22 6.26
C PRO A 85 -2.39 4.58 5.75
N GLN A 86 -1.18 4.97 6.15
CA GLN A 86 -0.60 6.28 5.80
C GLN A 86 -0.44 6.47 4.29
N GLN A 87 -0.17 5.39 3.56
CA GLN A 87 -0.06 5.33 2.10
C GLN A 87 -1.39 5.68 1.39
N PHE A 88 -2.47 5.84 2.14
CA PHE A 88 -3.81 6.04 1.66
C PHE A 88 -4.47 7.28 2.28
N GLN A 89 -3.74 8.06 3.08
CA GLN A 89 -4.24 9.32 3.65
C GLN A 89 -4.60 10.38 2.59
N PHE A 90 -4.14 10.21 1.35
CA PHE A 90 -4.42 11.11 0.23
C PHE A 90 -5.20 10.42 -0.92
N ILE A 91 -5.95 9.35 -0.62
CA ILE A 91 -6.76 8.69 -1.64
C ILE A 91 -7.80 9.65 -2.23
N ASP A 92 -7.77 9.82 -3.56
CA ASP A 92 -8.90 10.31 -4.34
C ASP A 92 -10.03 9.27 -4.35
N ALA A 93 -11.28 9.70 -4.19
CA ALA A 93 -12.48 8.85 -4.17
C ALA A 93 -12.54 7.75 -5.25
N ARG A 94 -11.87 7.95 -6.40
CA ARG A 94 -11.72 6.96 -7.47
C ARG A 94 -11.07 5.65 -7.02
N LEU A 95 -10.02 5.70 -6.18
CA LEU A 95 -9.32 4.47 -5.73
C LEU A 95 -10.15 3.69 -4.71
N LEU A 96 -11.02 4.37 -3.93
CA LEU A 96 -11.98 3.70 -3.04
C LEU A 96 -13.00 2.86 -3.84
N VAL A 97 -13.40 3.35 -5.01
CA VAL A 97 -14.30 2.62 -5.92
C VAL A 97 -13.59 1.39 -6.51
N GLU A 98 -12.32 1.50 -6.90
CA GLU A 98 -11.53 0.37 -7.40
C GLU A 98 -11.30 -0.69 -6.31
N LEU A 99 -10.94 -0.29 -5.09
CA LEU A 99 -10.76 -1.20 -3.96
C LEU A 99 -12.05 -1.94 -3.59
N LYS A 100 -13.20 -1.24 -3.60
CA LYS A 100 -14.50 -1.88 -3.38
C LYS A 100 -14.75 -3.01 -4.38
N ASN A 101 -14.41 -2.80 -5.64
CA ASN A 101 -14.58 -3.82 -6.67
C ASN A 101 -13.65 -5.02 -6.44
N ILE A 102 -12.42 -4.80 -5.95
CA ILE A 102 -11.48 -5.91 -5.69
C ILE A 102 -11.89 -6.73 -4.45
N ILE A 103 -12.39 -6.07 -3.41
CA ILE A 103 -12.74 -6.71 -2.13
C ILE A 103 -14.06 -7.48 -2.22
N ILE A 104 -15.06 -6.99 -2.97
CA ILE A 104 -16.37 -7.64 -3.08
C ILE A 104 -16.34 -8.87 -3.99
N ILE A 105 -15.38 -8.99 -4.91
CA ILE A 105 -15.29 -10.15 -5.82
C ILE A 105 -14.64 -11.38 -5.14
N ASN A 106 -14.00 -11.21 -3.98
CA ASN A 106 -13.32 -12.28 -3.24
C ASN A 106 -13.99 -12.65 -1.90
N GLY A 107 -15.24 -12.21 -1.67
CA GLY A 107 -16.05 -12.54 -0.50
C GLY A 107 -17.14 -13.56 -0.79
#